data_AF-A0A9P5RL54-F1
#
_entry.id   AF-A0A9P5RL54-F1
#
_cell.length_a   1.000
_cell.length_b   1.000
_cell.length_c   1.000
_cell.angle_alpha   90.00
_cell.angle_beta   90.00
_cell.angle_gamma   90.00
#
_symmetry.space_group_name_H-M   'P 1'
#
loop_
_entity.id
_entity.type
_entity.pdbx_description
1 polymer ?
#
loop_
_entity_poly.entity_id
_entity_poly.type
_entity_poly.pdbx_seq_one_letter_code
_entity_poly.pdbx_strand_id
1 'polypeptide(L)'
;MSSTHSQASTIAHGALDSSLPSPAQPGPFGHKQRKNFFMPDGKTEFNHGSYGTFTRSVQENMMKWHNRAEENPDRWVRLDLKPALTKVRTQLAEFMNCDKDELALVQNTTVGVNTVLRSLDFAPGDRILQLSTGYVSVDKTVHYICDTHKDVQIVEVPIVMPLTDHEIVFTVEKAVQNHLAKKDGSRIRLAMID
;
A
#
# COMPACT_ATOMS: atom_id res chain seq x y z
N MET A 1 -4.58 43.48 -20.14
CA MET A 1 -5.20 43.47 -18.80
C MET A 1 -6.63 42.99 -18.94
N SER A 2 -6.92 41.75 -18.58
CA SER A 2 -8.10 41.36 -17.81
C SER A 2 -8.12 39.84 -17.74
N SER A 3 -7.69 39.35 -16.57
CA SER A 3 -7.86 37.99 -16.08
C SER A 3 -9.31 37.79 -15.66
N THR A 4 -9.93 36.69 -16.05
CA THR A 4 -11.11 36.19 -15.33
C THR A 4 -10.94 34.69 -15.08
N HIS A 5 -10.81 34.40 -13.80
CA HIS A 5 -10.62 33.09 -13.18
C HIS A 5 -11.71 32.08 -13.57
N SER A 6 -11.27 30.89 -13.96
CA SER A 6 -12.09 29.68 -13.94
C SER A 6 -12.38 29.30 -12.48
N GLN A 7 -13.65 29.23 -12.13
CA GLN A 7 -14.11 28.81 -10.80
C GLN A 7 -13.69 27.37 -10.52
N ALA A 8 -13.01 27.15 -9.39
CA ALA A 8 -12.74 25.83 -8.87
C ALA A 8 -14.03 25.24 -8.30
N SER A 9 -14.45 24.09 -8.83
CA SER A 9 -15.57 23.31 -8.32
C SER A 9 -15.24 22.78 -6.92
N THR A 10 -15.86 23.33 -5.89
CA THR A 10 -15.80 22.79 -4.53
C THR A 10 -16.63 21.51 -4.47
N ILE A 11 -15.97 20.35 -4.47
CA ILE A 11 -16.61 19.07 -4.19
C ILE A 11 -16.97 19.06 -2.70
N ALA A 12 -18.26 19.02 -2.40
CA ALA A 12 -18.75 18.90 -1.04
C ALA A 12 -18.36 17.52 -0.47
N HIS A 13 -17.42 17.51 0.46
CA HIS A 13 -17.05 16.33 1.24
C HIS A 13 -18.29 15.79 1.97
N GLY A 14 -18.63 14.53 1.72
CA GLY A 14 -19.69 13.84 2.44
C GLY A 14 -19.35 13.85 3.93
N ALA A 15 -20.25 14.38 4.76
CA ALA A 15 -19.99 14.54 6.18
C ALA A 15 -19.63 13.19 6.82
N LEU A 16 -18.38 13.07 7.27
CA LEU A 16 -17.92 12.01 8.15
C LEU A 16 -18.73 12.07 9.45
N ASP A 17 -18.97 10.90 10.05
CA ASP A 17 -19.63 10.75 11.34
C ASP A 17 -19.02 11.69 12.38
N SER A 18 -19.81 12.65 12.86
CA SER A 18 -19.38 13.73 13.76
C SER A 18 -18.98 13.25 15.15
N SER A 19 -19.15 11.95 15.47
CA SER A 19 -18.67 11.35 16.71
C SER A 19 -17.18 11.03 16.70
N LEU A 20 -16.54 10.99 15.53
CA LEU A 20 -15.10 10.78 15.39
C LEU A 20 -14.38 12.13 15.25
N PRO A 21 -13.26 12.36 15.96
CA PRO A 21 -12.48 13.56 15.79
C PRO A 21 -12.02 13.68 14.33
N SER A 22 -12.24 14.86 13.73
CA SER A 22 -11.68 15.19 12.42
C SER A 22 -10.15 15.06 12.47
N PRO A 23 -9.49 14.62 11.39
CA PRO A 23 -8.04 14.60 11.29
C PRO A 23 -7.38 15.94 11.68
N ALA A 24 -8.10 17.06 11.56
CA ALA A 24 -7.63 18.39 11.95
C ALA A 24 -7.58 18.63 13.47
N GLN A 25 -8.15 17.75 14.30
CA GLN A 25 -8.18 17.85 15.76
C GLN A 25 -8.05 16.45 16.42
N PRO A 26 -6.86 15.82 16.33
CA PRO A 26 -6.67 14.41 16.71
C PRO A 26 -6.72 14.14 18.23
N GLY A 27 -6.91 15.16 19.06
CA GLY A 27 -6.75 15.06 20.50
C GLY A 27 -5.29 14.88 20.93
N PRO A 28 -5.02 14.66 22.22
CA PRO A 28 -3.64 14.59 22.73
C PRO A 28 -2.96 13.26 22.39
N PHE A 29 -1.74 13.29 21.87
CA PHE A 29 -0.92 12.08 21.65
C PHE A 29 -0.21 11.58 22.93
N GLY A 30 0.57 10.52 22.80
CA GLY A 30 1.45 9.98 23.85
C GLY A 30 0.76 8.96 24.77
N HIS A 31 1.34 8.72 25.96
CA HIS A 31 0.91 7.67 26.88
C HIS A 31 -0.58 7.72 27.26
N LYS A 32 -1.22 8.90 27.21
CA LYS A 32 -2.65 9.08 27.47
C LYS A 32 -3.53 8.28 26.50
N GLN A 33 -3.06 8.01 25.29
CA GLN A 33 -3.78 7.23 24.28
C GLN A 33 -3.66 5.71 24.48
N ARG A 34 -2.71 5.25 25.31
CA ARG A 34 -2.46 3.82 25.53
C ARG A 34 -3.70 3.05 25.98
N LYS A 35 -4.56 3.68 26.80
CA LYS A 35 -5.83 3.08 27.27
C LYS A 35 -6.78 2.68 26.14
N ASN A 36 -6.65 3.32 24.97
CA ASN A 36 -7.47 3.03 23.80
C ASN A 36 -6.98 1.79 23.03
N PHE A 37 -5.85 1.18 23.42
CA PHE A 37 -5.30 -0.02 22.82
C PHE A 37 -5.38 -1.21 23.79
N PHE A 38 -5.07 -2.41 23.27
CA PHE A 38 -5.02 -3.66 24.02
C PHE A 38 -3.62 -4.00 24.54
N MET A 39 -2.73 -3.02 24.62
CA MET A 39 -1.35 -3.24 25.05
C MET A 39 -1.31 -3.52 26.57
N PRO A 40 -0.65 -4.59 27.02
CA PRO A 40 -0.61 -4.95 28.44
C PRO A 40 0.17 -3.94 29.27
N ASP A 41 -0.22 -3.74 30.52
CA ASP A 41 0.50 -2.86 31.44
C ASP A 41 1.93 -3.36 31.70
N GLY A 42 2.85 -2.41 31.93
CA GLY A 42 4.26 -2.72 32.18
C GLY A 42 5.07 -3.18 30.96
N LYS A 43 4.48 -3.31 29.76
CA LYS A 43 5.22 -3.63 28.52
C LYS A 43 5.23 -2.45 27.56
N THR A 44 6.40 -2.06 27.07
CA THR A 44 6.52 -1.04 26.03
C THR A 44 6.62 -1.70 24.66
N GLU A 45 5.71 -1.35 23.76
CA GLU A 45 5.74 -1.82 22.38
C GLU A 45 6.68 -0.92 21.58
N PHE A 46 7.81 -1.49 21.13
CA PHE A 46 8.82 -0.78 20.34
C PHE A 46 8.79 -1.15 18.84
N ASN A 47 7.97 -2.12 18.43
CA ASN A 47 7.94 -2.65 17.07
C ASN A 47 6.52 -2.66 16.47
N HIS A 48 5.79 -1.54 16.62
CA HIS A 48 4.47 -1.37 16.01
C HIS A 48 4.50 -1.50 14.47
N GLY A 49 5.65 -1.26 13.84
CA GLY A 49 5.83 -1.36 12.39
C GLY A 49 5.77 -2.77 11.80
N SER A 50 5.88 -3.84 12.61
CA SER A 50 5.79 -5.21 12.09
C SER A 50 4.36 -5.68 11.85
N TYR A 51 3.53 -5.71 12.89
CA TYR A 51 2.16 -6.24 12.82
C TYR A 51 1.08 -5.20 13.20
N GLY A 52 1.50 -4.07 13.78
CA GLY A 52 0.59 -3.06 14.30
C GLY A 52 -0.32 -3.54 15.42
N THR A 53 -1.22 -2.65 15.84
CA THR A 53 -2.40 -3.00 16.63
C THR A 53 -3.47 -1.93 16.40
N PHE A 54 -4.73 -2.30 16.55
CA PHE A 54 -5.85 -1.38 16.41
C PHE A 54 -6.38 -0.91 17.78
N THR A 55 -7.14 0.17 17.78
CA THR A 55 -7.80 0.68 18.99
C THR A 55 -9.03 -0.15 19.36
N ARG A 56 -9.49 -0.03 20.60
CA ARG A 56 -10.74 -0.63 21.10
C ARG A 56 -11.94 -0.26 20.24
N SER A 57 -12.03 1.00 19.81
CA SER A 57 -13.10 1.47 18.91
C SER A 57 -13.10 0.76 17.56
N VAL A 58 -11.93 0.42 17.02
CA VAL A 58 -11.83 -0.37 15.78
C VAL A 58 -12.26 -1.81 16.03
N GLN A 59 -11.87 -2.41 17.16
CA GLN A 59 -12.33 -3.76 17.54
C GLN A 59 -13.86 -3.83 17.63
N GLU A 60 -14.48 -2.86 18.31
CA GLU A 60 -15.94 -2.81 18.47
C GLU A 60 -16.65 -2.77 17.12
N ASN A 61 -16.16 -1.96 16.17
CA ASN A 61 -16.72 -1.92 14.83
C ASN A 61 -16.46 -3.21 14.04
N MET A 62 -15.27 -3.80 14.16
CA MET A 62 -14.97 -5.10 13.55
C MET A 62 -15.95 -6.18 14.03
N MET A 63 -16.23 -6.23 15.33
CA MET A 63 -17.19 -7.20 15.89
C MET A 63 -18.62 -6.94 15.44
N LYS A 64 -19.04 -5.68 15.25
CA LYS A 64 -20.36 -5.35 14.66
C LYS A 64 -20.49 -5.90 13.24
N TRP A 65 -19.46 -5.74 12.41
CA TRP A 65 -19.48 -6.30 11.04
C TRP A 65 -19.46 -7.83 11.04
N HIS A 66 -18.70 -8.44 11.96
CA HIS A 66 -18.68 -9.89 12.11
C HIS A 66 -20.07 -10.42 12.49
N ASN A 67 -20.71 -9.86 13.52
CA ASN A 67 -22.06 -10.25 13.92
C ASN A 67 -23.08 -10.08 12.79
N ARG A 68 -23.02 -8.95 12.06
CA ARG A 68 -23.90 -8.71 10.91
C ARG A 68 -23.74 -9.77 9.80
N ALA A 69 -22.52 -10.23 9.57
CA ALA A 69 -22.26 -11.29 8.60
C ALA A 69 -22.89 -12.62 9.05
N GLU A 70 -22.80 -12.96 10.33
CA GLU A 70 -23.34 -14.19 10.91
C GLU A 70 -24.86 -14.18 11.11
N GLU A 71 -25.46 -13.02 11.36
CA GLU A 71 -26.92 -12.88 11.54
C GLU A 71 -27.70 -13.28 10.29
N ASN A 72 -27.16 -13.03 9.10
CA ASN A 72 -27.75 -13.44 7.82
C ASN A 72 -26.69 -13.54 6.72
N PRO A 73 -25.99 -14.70 6.61
CA PRO A 73 -24.86 -14.86 5.69
C PRO A 73 -25.24 -14.67 4.21
N ASP A 74 -26.40 -15.16 3.78
CA ASP A 74 -26.88 -15.00 2.40
C ASP A 74 -27.07 -13.53 2.04
N ARG A 75 -27.75 -12.77 2.90
CA ARG A 75 -27.92 -11.33 2.71
C ARG A 75 -26.57 -10.62 2.72
N TRP A 76 -25.71 -10.95 3.68
CA TRP A 76 -24.40 -10.32 3.83
C TRP A 76 -23.59 -10.44 2.53
N VAL A 77 -23.40 -11.67 2.05
CA VAL A 77 -22.58 -11.95 0.87
C VAL A 77 -23.20 -11.36 -0.41
N ARG A 78 -24.53 -11.47 -0.57
CA ARG A 78 -25.19 -11.11 -1.83
C ARG A 78 -25.53 -9.62 -1.95
N LEU A 79 -25.86 -8.96 -0.84
CA LEU A 79 -26.45 -7.63 -0.85
C LEU A 79 -25.63 -6.59 -0.09
N ASP A 80 -25.09 -6.93 1.08
CA ASP A 80 -24.53 -5.92 1.98
C ASP A 80 -23.01 -5.71 1.81
N LEU A 81 -22.26 -6.76 1.48
CA LEU A 81 -20.79 -6.73 1.41
C LEU A 81 -20.29 -5.76 0.33
N LYS A 82 -20.81 -5.85 -0.90
CA LYS A 82 -20.33 -5.01 -2.01
C LYS A 82 -20.55 -3.51 -1.75
N PRO A 83 -21.74 -3.04 -1.32
CA PRO A 83 -21.93 -1.65 -0.90
C PRO A 83 -20.99 -1.22 0.24
N ALA A 84 -20.75 -2.08 1.23
CA ALA A 84 -19.83 -1.79 2.32
C ALA A 84 -18.39 -1.58 1.81
N LEU A 85 -17.89 -2.46 0.93
CA LEU A 85 -16.58 -2.30 0.31
C LEU A 85 -16.48 -1.07 -0.58
N THR A 86 -17.54 -0.72 -1.33
CA THR A 86 -17.59 0.52 -2.12
C THR A 86 -17.50 1.75 -1.22
N LYS A 87 -18.18 1.75 -0.07
CA LYS A 87 -18.08 2.84 0.91
C LYS A 87 -16.65 2.97 1.43
N VAL A 88 -16.00 1.87 1.82
CA VAL A 88 -14.59 1.86 2.27
C VAL A 88 -13.66 2.41 1.19
N ARG A 89 -13.78 1.93 -0.06
CA ARG A 89 -12.97 2.43 -1.19
C ARG A 89 -13.17 3.93 -1.43
N THR A 90 -14.39 4.43 -1.30
CA THR A 90 -14.69 5.87 -1.46
C THR A 90 -14.00 6.70 -0.38
N GLN A 91 -14.07 6.27 0.89
CA GLN A 91 -13.40 6.96 2.00
C GLN A 91 -11.88 6.91 1.88
N LEU A 92 -11.31 5.78 1.43
CA LEU A 92 -9.88 5.66 1.20
C LEU A 92 -9.41 6.52 0.02
N ALA A 93 -10.19 6.59 -1.05
CA ALA A 93 -9.88 7.43 -2.21
C ALA A 93 -9.80 8.91 -1.84
N GLU A 94 -10.75 9.38 -1.03
CA GLU A 94 -10.72 10.72 -0.46
C GLU A 94 -9.49 10.97 0.41
N PHE A 95 -9.11 9.99 1.25
CA PHE A 95 -7.91 10.08 2.09
C PHE A 95 -6.60 10.06 1.29
N MET A 96 -6.53 9.25 0.23
CA MET A 96 -5.35 9.07 -0.62
C MET A 96 -5.27 10.09 -1.77
N ASN A 97 -6.30 10.93 -1.94
CA ASN A 97 -6.43 11.89 -3.03
C ASN A 97 -6.33 11.23 -4.42
N CYS A 98 -7.10 10.16 -4.64
CA CYS A 98 -7.20 9.44 -5.91
C CYS A 98 -8.67 9.09 -6.25
N ASP A 99 -8.93 8.52 -7.43
CA ASP A 99 -10.25 7.97 -7.74
C ASP A 99 -10.46 6.64 -7.00
N LYS A 100 -11.68 6.37 -6.54
CA LYS A 100 -12.05 5.09 -5.94
C LYS A 100 -11.74 3.91 -6.85
N ASP A 101 -11.82 4.08 -8.17
CA ASP A 101 -11.61 3.06 -9.19
C ASP A 101 -10.11 2.80 -9.47
N GLU A 102 -9.23 3.58 -8.84
CA GLU A 102 -7.79 3.31 -8.77
C GLU A 102 -7.41 2.45 -7.53
N LEU A 103 -8.36 2.15 -6.64
CA LEU A 103 -8.12 1.38 -5.41
C LEU A 103 -8.73 -0.01 -5.45
N ALA A 104 -7.91 -1.02 -5.14
CA ALA A 104 -8.32 -2.39 -4.86
C ALA A 104 -8.03 -2.75 -3.40
N LEU A 105 -8.96 -3.46 -2.74
CA LEU A 105 -8.78 -3.95 -1.38
C LEU A 105 -8.25 -5.39 -1.43
N VAL A 106 -7.07 -5.61 -0.86
CA VAL A 106 -6.40 -6.93 -0.76
C VAL A 106 -6.04 -7.22 0.70
N GLN A 107 -5.75 -8.48 1.00
CA GLN A 107 -5.54 -8.94 2.39
C GLN A 107 -4.28 -8.36 3.04
N ASN A 108 -3.21 -8.15 2.28
CA ASN A 108 -1.94 -7.60 2.75
C ASN A 108 -1.02 -7.23 1.57
N THR A 109 0.12 -6.60 1.87
CA THR A 109 1.13 -6.17 0.88
C THR A 109 1.65 -7.32 0.02
N THR A 110 1.96 -8.48 0.61
CA THR A 110 2.47 -9.65 -0.12
C THR A 110 1.47 -10.14 -1.18
N VAL A 111 0.17 -10.16 -0.85
CA VAL A 111 -0.90 -10.51 -1.81
C VAL A 111 -1.01 -9.45 -2.91
N GLY A 112 -0.93 -8.16 -2.57
CA GLY A 112 -0.92 -7.08 -3.57
C GLY A 112 0.23 -7.21 -4.57
N VAL A 113 1.46 -7.40 -4.07
CA VAL A 113 2.66 -7.60 -4.91
C VAL A 113 2.51 -8.84 -5.80
N ASN A 114 2.06 -9.97 -5.26
CA ASN A 114 1.82 -11.17 -6.05
C ASN A 114 0.75 -10.97 -7.12
N THR A 115 -0.32 -10.23 -6.80
CA THR A 115 -1.41 -9.94 -7.73
C THR A 115 -0.90 -9.16 -8.93
N VAL A 116 -0.10 -8.12 -8.71
CA VAL A 116 0.50 -7.32 -9.79
C VAL A 116 1.49 -8.17 -10.58
N LEU A 117 2.52 -8.72 -9.92
CA LEU A 117 3.60 -9.41 -10.62
C LEU A 117 3.12 -10.60 -11.44
N ARG A 118 2.18 -11.40 -10.92
CA ARG A 118 1.67 -12.59 -11.63
C ARG A 118 0.63 -12.26 -12.71
N SER A 119 0.19 -11.00 -12.81
CA SER A 119 -0.74 -10.54 -13.86
C SER A 119 -0.04 -9.96 -15.09
N LEU A 120 1.27 -9.75 -15.01
CA LEU A 120 2.06 -9.19 -16.10
C LEU A 120 2.53 -10.31 -17.05
N ASP A 121 2.33 -10.09 -18.35
CA ASP A 121 2.92 -10.94 -19.38
C ASP A 121 4.39 -10.56 -19.58
N PHE A 122 5.29 -11.37 -19.02
CA PHE A 122 6.72 -11.20 -19.21
C PHE A 122 7.17 -11.78 -20.55
N ALA A 123 7.99 -11.02 -21.27
CA ALA A 123 8.59 -11.43 -22.54
C ALA A 123 10.07 -11.78 -22.37
N PRO A 124 10.65 -12.58 -23.28
CA PRO A 124 12.08 -12.81 -23.30
C PRO A 124 12.88 -11.50 -23.34
N GLY A 125 13.90 -11.39 -22.50
CA GLY A 125 14.70 -10.17 -22.36
C GLY A 125 14.17 -9.16 -21.34
N ASP A 126 13.00 -9.38 -20.75
CA ASP A 126 12.51 -8.53 -19.66
C ASP A 126 13.40 -8.67 -18.41
N ARG A 127 13.56 -7.54 -17.71
CA ARG A 127 14.26 -7.47 -16.43
C ARG A 127 13.38 -6.81 -15.38
N ILE A 128 13.51 -7.29 -14.15
CA ILE A 128 12.89 -6.69 -12.97
C ILE A 128 14.00 -6.06 -12.14
N LEU A 129 13.98 -4.74 -11.99
CA LEU A 129 14.91 -4.03 -11.12
C LEU A 129 14.42 -4.13 -9.67
N GLN A 130 15.30 -4.39 -8.71
CA GLN A 130 14.99 -4.32 -7.29
C GLN A 130 16.17 -3.78 -6.48
N LEU A 131 15.89 -3.24 -5.30
CA LEU A 131 16.93 -2.82 -4.36
C LEU A 131 17.30 -4.00 -3.43
N SER A 132 18.56 -4.09 -3.00
CA SER A 132 19.00 -5.14 -2.07
C SER A 132 18.41 -5.01 -0.65
N THR A 133 17.65 -3.95 -0.39
CA THR A 133 16.92 -3.70 0.86
C THR A 133 15.45 -4.07 0.79
N GLY A 134 15.00 -4.65 -0.33
CA GLY A 134 13.60 -5.02 -0.51
C GLY A 134 13.10 -6.03 0.53
N TYR A 135 11.80 -6.03 0.77
CA TYR A 135 11.19 -6.89 1.77
C TYR A 135 11.29 -8.37 1.35
N VAL A 136 11.64 -9.24 2.30
CA VAL A 136 11.99 -10.64 2.01
C VAL A 136 10.89 -11.40 1.24
N SER A 137 9.60 -11.14 1.50
CA SER A 137 8.52 -11.81 0.74
C SER A 137 8.36 -11.25 -0.67
N VAL A 138 8.68 -9.98 -0.88
CA VAL A 138 8.66 -9.31 -2.19
C VAL A 138 9.80 -9.84 -3.04
N ASP A 139 11.02 -9.88 -2.50
CA ASP A 139 12.21 -10.46 -3.14
C ASP A 139 11.96 -11.91 -3.57
N LYS A 140 11.45 -12.76 -2.67
CA LYS A 140 11.07 -14.14 -3.01
C LYS A 140 10.02 -14.24 -4.10
N THR A 141 9.10 -13.27 -4.18
CA THR A 141 8.10 -13.24 -5.25
C THR A 141 8.77 -12.92 -6.60
N VAL A 142 9.70 -11.95 -6.64
CA VAL A 142 10.46 -11.62 -7.84
C VAL A 142 11.30 -12.82 -8.31
N HIS A 143 12.02 -13.48 -7.38
CA HIS A 143 12.76 -14.71 -7.68
C HIS A 143 11.85 -15.80 -8.26
N TYR A 144 10.68 -16.03 -7.67
CA TYR A 144 9.71 -16.99 -8.21
C TYR A 144 9.27 -16.65 -9.64
N ILE A 145 9.10 -15.37 -9.99
CA ILE A 145 8.80 -14.96 -11.37
C ILE A 145 9.95 -15.33 -12.31
N CYS A 146 11.21 -15.07 -11.93
CA CYS A 146 12.38 -15.44 -12.74
C CYS A 146 12.57 -16.96 -12.85
N ASP A 147 12.28 -17.73 -11.81
CA ASP A 147 12.34 -19.20 -11.83
C ASP A 147 11.29 -19.80 -12.78
N THR A 148 10.12 -19.18 -12.85
CA THR A 148 9.01 -19.63 -13.72
C THR A 148 9.10 -19.10 -15.15
N HIS A 149 9.80 -17.99 -15.36
CA HIS A 149 10.02 -17.36 -16.67
C HIS A 149 11.52 -17.26 -16.95
N LYS A 150 12.09 -18.30 -17.57
CA LYS A 150 13.55 -18.49 -17.74
C LYS A 150 14.29 -17.33 -18.40
N ASP A 151 13.61 -16.54 -19.23
CA ASP A 151 14.20 -15.42 -19.97
C ASP A 151 14.09 -14.07 -19.23
N VAL A 152 13.45 -14.06 -18.05
CA VAL A 152 13.32 -12.91 -17.15
C VAL A 152 14.42 -12.98 -16.09
N GLN A 153 15.10 -11.85 -15.85
CA GLN A 153 16.18 -11.80 -14.87
C GLN A 153 16.06 -10.57 -13.98
N ILE A 154 16.69 -10.66 -12.81
CA ILE A 154 16.73 -9.58 -11.83
C ILE A 154 17.91 -8.64 -12.14
N VAL A 155 17.66 -7.34 -12.02
CA VAL A 155 18.71 -6.32 -11.94
C VAL A 155 18.71 -5.80 -10.51
N GLU A 156 19.56 -6.39 -9.68
CA GLU A 156 19.68 -5.98 -8.28
C GLU A 156 20.58 -4.74 -8.15
N VAL A 157 20.10 -3.75 -7.40
CA VAL A 157 20.82 -2.52 -7.06
C VAL A 157 21.23 -2.60 -5.59
N PRO A 158 22.54 -2.71 -5.29
CA PRO A 158 22.99 -2.79 -3.90
C PRO A 158 22.83 -1.44 -3.20
N ILE A 159 22.16 -1.46 -2.05
CA ILE A 159 21.94 -0.31 -1.17
C ILE A 159 22.62 -0.62 0.18
N VAL A 160 23.64 0.15 0.52
CA VAL A 160 24.40 0.01 1.77
C VAL A 160 24.20 1.25 2.62
N MET A 161 23.37 1.13 3.66
CA MET A 161 23.04 2.25 4.54
C MET A 161 24.20 2.62 5.48
N PRO A 162 24.31 3.91 5.91
CA PRO A 162 23.43 5.03 5.58
C PRO A 162 23.80 5.69 4.24
N LEU A 163 22.79 6.11 3.48
CA LEU A 163 22.91 6.91 2.26
C LEU A 163 21.94 8.09 2.33
N THR A 164 22.28 9.17 1.65
CA THR A 164 21.36 10.27 1.34
C THR A 164 20.39 9.87 0.22
N ASP A 165 19.24 10.52 0.16
CA ASP A 165 18.27 10.30 -0.93
C ASP A 165 18.91 10.49 -2.32
N HIS A 166 19.79 11.49 -2.46
CA HIS A 166 20.50 11.74 -3.71
C HIS A 166 21.44 10.59 -4.08
N GLU A 167 22.14 9.99 -3.11
CA GLU A 167 23.00 8.84 -3.36
C GLU A 167 22.21 7.59 -3.75
N ILE A 168 21.02 7.38 -3.17
CA ILE A 168 20.11 6.30 -3.57
C ILE A 168 19.66 6.50 -5.02
N VAL A 169 19.13 7.68 -5.34
CA VAL A 169 18.68 8.01 -6.70
C VAL A 169 19.82 7.85 -7.71
N PHE A 170 20.99 8.43 -7.41
CA PHE A 170 22.18 8.31 -8.27
C PHE A 170 22.59 6.85 -8.49
N THR A 171 22.50 6.01 -7.46
CA THR A 171 22.86 4.58 -7.55
C THR A 171 21.88 3.82 -8.45
N VAL A 172 20.58 4.10 -8.32
CA VAL A 172 19.53 3.52 -9.17
C VAL A 172 19.65 4.01 -10.62
N GLU A 173 19.84 5.32 -10.84
CA GLU A 173 20.04 5.89 -12.18
C GLU A 173 21.27 5.27 -12.86
N LYS A 174 22.39 5.13 -12.14
CA LYS A 174 23.60 4.48 -12.65
C LYS A 174 23.32 3.03 -13.04
N ALA A 175 22.55 2.27 -12.26
CA ALA A 175 22.17 0.90 -12.60
C ALA A 175 21.32 0.84 -13.88
N VAL A 176 20.36 1.75 -14.03
CA VAL A 176 19.53 1.88 -15.24
C VAL A 176 20.40 2.23 -16.45
N GLN A 177 21.29 3.22 -16.36
CA GLN A 177 22.19 3.61 -17.45
C GLN A 177 23.14 2.48 -17.86
N ASN A 178 23.72 1.77 -16.87
CA ASN A 178 24.56 0.62 -17.14
C ASN A 178 23.80 -0.50 -17.86
N HIS A 179 22.53 -0.72 -17.52
CA HIS A 179 21.69 -1.68 -18.22
C HIS A 179 21.41 -1.25 -19.67
N LEU A 180 21.01 0.01 -19.89
CA LEU A 180 20.78 0.56 -21.23
C LEU A 180 22.02 0.48 -22.14
N ALA A 181 23.22 0.59 -21.56
CA ALA A 181 24.48 0.49 -22.30
C ALA A 181 24.80 -0.93 -22.83
N LYS A 182 24.16 -1.99 -22.32
CA LYS A 182 24.48 -3.39 -22.69
C LYS A 182 24.15 -3.74 -24.15
N LYS A 183 23.13 -3.09 -24.73
CA LYS A 183 22.68 -3.33 -26.13
C LYS A 183 22.46 -4.81 -26.49
N ASP A 184 22.07 -5.63 -25.52
CA ASP A 184 21.87 -7.09 -25.66
C ASP A 184 20.41 -7.47 -25.97
N GLY A 185 19.55 -6.47 -26.24
CA GLY A 185 18.13 -6.65 -26.49
C GLY A 185 17.26 -6.79 -25.24
N SER A 186 17.86 -6.79 -24.04
CA SER A 186 17.11 -6.79 -22.79
C SER A 186 16.56 -5.41 -22.43
N ARG A 187 15.50 -5.38 -21.62
CA ARG A 187 14.90 -4.13 -21.12
C ARG A 187 14.48 -4.26 -19.65
N ILE A 188 14.68 -3.22 -18.86
CA ILE A 188 14.03 -3.10 -17.55
C ILE A 188 12.54 -2.82 -17.80
N ARG A 189 11.72 -3.83 -17.53
CA ARG A 189 10.26 -3.77 -17.73
C ARG A 189 9.55 -3.11 -16.55
N LEU A 190 10.10 -3.29 -15.36
CA LEU A 190 9.51 -2.96 -14.07
C LEU A 190 10.63 -2.74 -13.05
N ALA A 191 10.40 -1.85 -12.10
CA ALA A 191 11.18 -1.74 -10.87
C ALA A 191 10.29 -2.03 -9.66
N MET A 192 10.74 -2.90 -8.77
CA MET A 192 10.15 -3.13 -7.46
C MET A 192 10.81 -2.17 -6.47
N ILE A 193 10.00 -1.28 -5.88
CA ILE A 193 10.42 -0.29 -4.90
C ILE A 193 9.50 -0.44 -3.69
N ASP A 194 10.06 -0.89 -2.58
CA ASP A 194 9.36 -1.16 -1.31
C ASP A 194 10.19 -0.74 -0.08
#